data_AF-A0A933RBR6-F1
#
_entry.id   AF-A0A933RBR6-F1
#
_cell.length_a   1.000
_cell.length_b   1.000
_cell.length_c   1.000
_cell.angle_alpha   90.00
_cell.angle_beta   90.00
_cell.angle_gamma   90.00
#
_symmetry.space_group_name_H-M   'P 1'
#
loop_
_entity.id
_entity.type
_entity.pdbx_description
1 polymer ?
#
loop_
_entity_poly.entity_id
_entity_poly.type
_entity_poly.pdbx_seq_one_letter_code
_entity_poly.pdbx_strand_id
1 'polypeptide(L)' 'RKGLGEDDEQIARNVSPFSVDPGKFTYRLVRGELEFAEYGQVFAHCRIGQGPWHLVPLTLLPPVA' A
#
# COMPACT_ATOMS: atom_id res chain seq x y z
N ARG A 1 3.44 -2.82 4.87
CA ARG A 1 3.98 -3.51 6.07
C ARG A 1 5.36 -4.06 5.74
N LYS A 2 6.25 -4.19 6.73
CA LYS A 2 7.54 -4.90 6.59
C LYS A 2 7.35 -6.41 6.79
N GLY A 3 6.60 -7.02 5.88
CA GLY A 3 6.33 -8.45 5.86
C GLY A 3 4.92 -8.82 5.36
N LEU A 4 4.66 -10.13 5.33
CA LEU A 4 3.46 -10.75 4.75
C LEU A 4 2.29 -10.86 5.73
N GLY A 5 2.56 -10.89 7.03
CA GLY A 5 1.59 -11.03 8.10
C GLY A 5 0.78 -9.76 8.36
N GLU A 6 -0.40 -9.92 8.95
CA GLU A 6 -1.25 -8.77 9.33
C GLU A 6 -0.66 -7.97 10.51
N ASP A 7 0.12 -8.65 11.36
CA ASP A 7 0.76 -8.08 12.55
C ASP A 7 2.16 -7.51 12.26
N ASP A 8 2.66 -7.66 11.02
CA ASP A 8 3.95 -7.11 10.62
C ASP A 8 3.94 -5.58 10.64
N GLU A 9 5.11 -4.99 10.91
CA GLU A 9 5.28 -3.55 11.13
C GLU A 9 4.56 -2.72 10.07
N GLN A 10 3.56 -1.94 10.49
CA GLN A 10 2.80 -1.06 9.63
C GLN A 10 3.46 0.31 9.55
N ILE A 11 4.23 0.51 8.49
CA ILE A 11 4.97 1.77 8.23
C ILE A 11 4.11 2.90 7.66
N ALA A 12 2.95 2.59 7.07
CA ALA A 12 2.02 3.58 6.52
C ALA A 12 0.61 2.99 6.37
N ARG A 13 -0.40 3.86 6.40
CA ARG A 13 -1.80 3.52 6.10
C ARG A 13 -2.48 4.69 5.42
N ASN A 14 -3.24 4.42 4.36
CA ASN A 14 -4.15 5.42 3.82
C ASN A 14 -5.30 5.64 4.81
N VAL A 15 -5.37 6.83 5.39
CA VAL A 15 -6.41 7.22 6.36
C VAL A 15 -7.44 8.18 5.78
N SER A 16 -7.40 8.46 4.47
CA SER A 16 -8.40 9.34 3.85
C SER A 16 -9.64 8.54 3.48
N PRO A 17 -10.79 8.76 4.14
CA PRO A 17 -12.03 8.11 3.74
C PRO A 17 -12.43 8.68 2.38
N PHE A 18 -12.68 7.79 1.41
CA PHE A 18 -13.16 8.18 0.09
C PHE A 18 -14.41 7.36 -0.25
N SER A 19 -15.52 8.06 -0.51
CA SER A 19 -16.79 7.45 -0.89
C SER A 19 -17.04 7.70 -2.37
N VAL A 20 -17.45 6.65 -3.08
CA VAL A 20 -17.90 6.73 -4.48
C VAL A 20 -19.36 6.33 -4.55
N ASP A 21 -20.15 7.05 -5.35
CA ASP A 21 -21.55 6.65 -5.60
C ASP A 21 -21.59 5.31 -6.35
N PRO A 22 -22.54 4.42 -6.03
CA PRO A 22 -22.74 3.18 -6.79
C PRO A 22 -22.87 3.46 -8.30
N GLY A 23 -22.06 2.77 -9.11
CA GLY A 23 -22.04 2.93 -10.57
C GLY A 23 -21.18 4.08 -11.09
N LYS A 24 -20.54 4.87 -10.21
CA LYS A 24 -19.57 5.91 -10.61
C LYS A 24 -18.14 5.46 -10.34
N PHE A 25 -17.26 5.79 -11.29
CA PHE A 25 -15.82 5.71 -11.13
C PHE A 25 -15.28 7.13 -10.99
N THR A 26 -14.54 7.39 -9.93
CA THR A 26 -13.86 8.68 -9.71
C THR A 26 -12.43 8.38 -9.29
N TYR A 27 -11.52 9.25 -9.74
CA TYR A 27 -10.10 9.10 -9.51
C TYR A 27 -9.62 10.23 -8.63
N ARG A 28 -9.19 9.90 -7.42
CA ARG A 28 -8.48 10.82 -6.55
C ARG A 28 -7.03 10.37 -6.47
N LEU A 29 -6.17 11.05 -7.22
CA LEU A 29 -4.72 10.92 -7.08
C LEU A 29 -4.31 11.53 -5.75
N VAL A 30 -4.15 10.68 -4.73
CA VAL A 30 -3.37 11.05 -3.56
C VAL A 30 -1.96 10.56 -3.82
N ARG A 31 -1.00 11.50 -3.89
CA ARG A 31 0.42 11.15 -3.89
C ARG A 31 0.84 10.86 -2.46
N GLY A 32 0.64 9.61 -2.04
CA GLY A 32 1.23 9.12 -0.80
C GLY A 32 2.73 9.00 -0.98
N GLU A 33 3.50 9.73 -0.18
CA GLU A 33 4.96 9.60 -0.13
C GLU A 33 5.33 8.75 1.09
N LEU A 34 6.29 7.86 0.91
CA LEU A 34 6.81 6.98 1.95
C LEU A 34 8.33 7.01 1.87
N GLU A 35 8.97 7.32 3.00
CA GLU A 35 10.41 7.32 3.13
C GLU A 35 10.92 5.90 3.43
N PHE A 36 12.01 5.51 2.77
CA PHE A 36 12.68 4.24 2.96
C PHE A 36 14.12 4.50 3.38
N ALA A 37 14.42 4.27 4.65
CA ALA A 37 15.77 4.45 5.20
C ALA A 37 16.75 3.34 4.74
N GLU A 38 16.23 2.18 4.34
CA GLU A 38 17.02 1.00 3.99
C GLU A 38 16.44 0.31 2.75
N TYR A 39 17.31 -0.36 2.00
CA TYR A 39 16.91 -1.26 0.92
C TYR A 39 16.14 -2.46 1.49
N GLY A 40 15.16 -2.96 0.76
CA GLY A 40 14.34 -4.07 1.22
C GLY A 40 12.99 -4.15 0.54
N GLN A 41 12.11 -4.94 1.15
CA GLN A 41 10.78 -5.19 0.61
C GLN A 41 9.70 -4.67 1.57
N VAL A 42 8.67 -4.08 0.99
CA VAL A 42 7.43 -3.76 1.70
C VAL A 42 6.25 -4.33 0.94
N PHE A 43 5.20 -4.66 1.67
CA PHE A 43 3.98 -5.22 1.11
C PHE A 43 2.81 -4.27 1.36
N ALA A 44 2.11 -3.89 0.29
CA ALA A 44 0.82 -3.23 0.39
C ALA A 44 -0.26 -4.30 0.57
N HIS A 45 -0.96 -4.24 1.70
CA HIS A 45 -2.09 -5.11 2.00
C HIS A 45 -3.36 -4.40 1.52
N CYS A 46 -3.88 -4.81 0.37
CA CYS A 46 -4.97 -4.16 -0.34
C CYS A 46 -6.20 -5.07 -0.40
N ARG A 47 -7.41 -4.52 -0.33
CA ARG A 47 -8.64 -5.28 -0.61
C ARG A 47 -9.73 -4.36 -1.15
N ILE A 48 -10.66 -4.94 -1.89
CA ILE A 48 -11.85 -4.23 -2.36
C ILE A 48 -12.98 -4.51 -1.36
N GLY A 49 -13.48 -3.46 -0.71
CA GLY A 49 -14.53 -3.59 0.32
C GLY A 49 -14.11 -4.53 1.45
N GLN A 50 -14.90 -5.59 1.65
CA GLN A 50 -14.64 -6.66 2.62
C GLN A 50 -14.17 -7.97 1.96
N GLY A 51 -13.71 -7.90 0.70
CA GLY A 51 -13.15 -9.04 -0.02
C GLY A 51 -11.80 -9.50 0.53
N PRO A 52 -11.21 -10.55 -0.07
CA PRO A 52 -9.93 -11.10 0.37
C PRO A 52 -8.79 -10.08 0.24
N TRP A 53 -7.82 -10.18 1.13
CA TRP A 53 -6.58 -9.41 1.06
C TRP A 53 -5.74 -9.82 -0.15
N HIS A 54 -5.12 -8.83 -0.75
CA HIS A 54 -4.15 -8.94 -1.82
C HIS A 54 -2.85 -8.32 -1.32
N LEU A 55 -1.74 -9.03 -1.52
CA LEU A 55 -0.41 -8.57 -1.15
C LEU A 55 0.32 -8.10 -2.41
N VAL A 56 0.65 -6.81 -2.46
CA VAL A 56 1.40 -6.22 -3.56
C VAL A 56 2.80 -5.88 -3.07
N PRO A 57 3.85 -6.56 -3.55
CA PRO A 57 5.22 -6.30 -3.13
C PRO A 57 5.80 -5.07 -3.84
N LEU A 58 6.58 -4.29 -3.09
CA LEU A 58 7.51 -3.29 -3.62
C LEU A 58 8.89 -3.60 -3.07
N THR A 59 9.85 -3.82 -3.97
CA THR A 59 11.25 -4.10 -3.62
C THR A 59 12.11 -2.91 -4.00
N LEU A 60 12.76 -2.31 -3.01
CA LEU A 60 13.75 -1.27 -3.19
C LEU A 60 15.14 -1.91 -3.21
N LEU A 61 15.81 -1.83 -4.35
CA LEU A 61 17.13 -2.40 -4.58
C LEU A 61 18.22 -1.31 -4.56
N PRO A 62 19.47 -1.68 -4.21
CA PRO A 62 20.60 -0.79 -4.41
C PRO A 62 20.80 -0.45 -5.91
N PRO A 63 21.41 0.70 -6.23
CA PRO A 63 21.75 1.06 -7.60
C PRO A 63 22.65 0.01 -8.25
N VAL A 64 22.44 -0.24 -9.54
CA VAL A 64 23.36 -1.03 -10.36
C VAL A 64 24.45 -0.08 -10.86
N ALA A 65 25.71 -0.52 -10.78
CA ALA A 65 26.89 0.23 -11.24
C ALA A 65 26.98 0.30 -12.77
#